data_AF-A0A654A4R2-F1
#
_entry.id   AF-A0A654A4R2-F1
#
_cell.length_a   1.000
_cell.length_b   1.000
_cell.length_c   1.000
_cell.angle_alpha   90.00
_cell.angle_beta   90.00
_cell.angle_gamma   90.00
#
_symmetry.space_group_name_H-M   'P 1'
#
loop_
_entity.id
_entity.type
_entity.pdbx_description
1 polymer ?
#
loop_
_entity_poly.entity_id
_entity_poly.type
_entity_poly.pdbx_seq_one_letter_code
_entity_poly.pdbx_strand_id
1 'polypeptide(L)'
;MAWSVTIMAGLVGAWTPAAARWARATSDHFEIYADMPPAALTTMATRLEQFDGAIRHLHRTPEGTGAKGANRVTVYVANDVAAIRRLSGDRGIAGFYLPRASGSVAFTPRIDEGGDGSRSTRGGGIPQIVLFHEYAHHFLLGNYAAAYPAWFSEGYAEFVSTAAFEKEYVQLGGAAQHRAYSLLAAKPVSAATLFATGQKLTDEQRGVMYGRGWLLTHYLMFDAARGRQLQQYLTALNAGTPSVTAATAAFGDLRALDKALDAYLRQSRIPGLRIAYDKLPVAPVVVTPLSPGAAAMVELRMQSERGVNRATAAPIFARAARIAAAFPDDALAQGWLAEMAYDAGQDDAALAAADRALAADPTSRQAMLYKAQVMMRRAAASTPRDASAWGAARRWIVTANRQAPDDAEALSLYYDSFAAAGEAPSAAAILGIGRALELVPQDPALRFKVAAQAIMDGQTDAARRALRPLAYDPHQSADNPAARLIAILDTGVTGPAAMLALAKARGETVAATPSGPTPAN
;
A
#
# COMPACT_ATOMS: atom_id res chain seq x y z
N MET A 1 -83.64 -7.03 -2.54
CA MET A 1 -82.59 -6.49 -1.65
C MET A 1 -81.34 -7.33 -1.85
N ALA A 2 -80.44 -6.90 -2.73
CA ALA A 2 -79.21 -7.62 -3.07
C ALA A 2 -78.03 -6.92 -2.41
N TRP A 3 -77.29 -7.65 -1.58
CA TRP A 3 -76.10 -7.17 -0.88
C TRP A 3 -74.91 -7.23 -1.83
N SER A 4 -74.24 -6.09 -2.03
CA SER A 4 -73.01 -6.00 -2.83
C SER A 4 -71.80 -6.05 -1.90
N VAL A 5 -70.98 -7.09 -2.04
CA VAL A 5 -69.68 -7.23 -1.36
C VAL A 5 -68.64 -6.45 -2.15
N THR A 6 -68.02 -5.46 -1.52
CA THR A 6 -66.89 -4.71 -2.09
C THR A 6 -65.59 -5.42 -1.70
N ILE A 7 -64.87 -5.95 -2.69
CA ILE A 7 -63.53 -6.53 -2.50
C ILE A 7 -62.50 -5.40 -2.55
N MET A 8 -61.82 -5.18 -1.43
CA MET A 8 -60.71 -4.23 -1.32
C MET A 8 -59.43 -4.91 -1.84
N ALA A 9 -58.94 -4.49 -3.00
CA ALA A 9 -57.67 -4.97 -3.55
C ALA A 9 -56.49 -4.30 -2.82
N GLY A 10 -55.80 -5.06 -1.99
CA GLY A 10 -54.56 -4.62 -1.33
C GLY A 10 -53.41 -4.54 -2.34
N LEU A 11 -52.88 -3.34 -2.55
CA LEU A 11 -51.60 -3.11 -3.21
C LEU A 11 -50.47 -3.64 -2.31
N VAL A 12 -50.04 -4.88 -2.55
CA VAL A 12 -48.79 -5.40 -2.01
C VAL A 12 -47.65 -4.78 -2.82
N GLY A 13 -47.10 -3.67 -2.32
CA GLY A 13 -45.85 -3.13 -2.84
C GLY A 13 -44.74 -4.16 -2.66
N ALA A 14 -44.25 -4.71 -3.77
CA ALA A 14 -43.06 -5.56 -3.77
C ALA A 14 -41.87 -4.71 -3.28
N TRP A 15 -41.55 -4.81 -1.99
CA TRP A 15 -40.25 -4.41 -1.47
C TRP A 15 -39.23 -5.38 -2.05
N THR A 16 -38.63 -5.04 -3.18
CA THR A 16 -37.37 -5.66 -3.56
C THR A 16 -36.38 -5.28 -2.47
N PRO A 17 -35.81 -6.22 -1.70
CA PRO A 17 -34.71 -5.89 -0.81
C PRO A 17 -33.65 -5.17 -1.67
N ALA A 18 -33.14 -4.04 -1.19
CA ALA A 18 -32.01 -3.37 -1.82
C ALA A 18 -30.83 -4.34 -1.80
N ALA A 19 -30.73 -5.18 -2.84
CA ALA A 19 -29.66 -6.14 -2.98
C ALA A 19 -28.35 -5.33 -2.97
N ALA A 20 -27.45 -5.70 -2.05
CA ALA A 20 -26.10 -5.16 -2.07
C ALA A 20 -25.56 -5.35 -3.50
N ARG A 21 -25.11 -4.25 -4.08
CA ARG A 21 -24.55 -4.18 -5.43
C ARG A 21 -23.20 -3.52 -5.26
N TRP A 22 -22.15 -4.16 -5.76
CA TRP A 22 -20.80 -3.61 -5.79
C TRP A 22 -20.81 -2.14 -6.17
N ALA A 23 -20.18 -1.33 -5.31
CA ALA A 23 -20.06 0.09 -5.48
C ALA A 23 -18.61 0.53 -5.20
N ARG A 24 -18.29 1.72 -5.71
CA ARG A 24 -17.03 2.40 -5.52
C ARG A 24 -17.26 3.70 -4.76
N ALA A 25 -16.59 3.89 -3.63
CA ALA A 25 -16.42 5.21 -3.03
C ALA A 25 -15.10 5.82 -3.48
N THR A 26 -15.11 7.11 -3.77
CA THR A 26 -13.90 7.90 -4.04
C THR A 26 -13.88 9.13 -3.15
N SER A 27 -12.70 9.45 -2.61
CA SER A 27 -12.44 10.62 -1.77
C SER A 27 -11.05 11.22 -2.12
N ASP A 28 -10.48 12.07 -1.28
CA ASP A 28 -9.18 12.69 -1.59
C ASP A 28 -8.05 11.65 -1.59
N HIS A 29 -8.03 10.74 -0.62
CA HIS A 29 -6.96 9.76 -0.39
C HIS A 29 -7.33 8.31 -0.74
N PHE A 30 -8.61 7.99 -0.89
CA PHE A 30 -9.07 6.60 -1.02
C PHE A 30 -9.96 6.36 -2.24
N GLU A 31 -9.82 5.16 -2.80
CA GLU A 31 -10.80 4.54 -3.70
C GLU A 31 -11.21 3.18 -3.11
N ILE A 32 -12.47 3.00 -2.73
CA ILE A 32 -12.93 1.82 -1.99
C ILE A 32 -13.93 1.05 -2.82
N TYR A 33 -13.65 -0.23 -3.09
CA TYR A 33 -14.57 -1.16 -3.75
C TYR A 33 -15.16 -2.11 -2.71
N ALA A 34 -16.48 -2.10 -2.58
CA ALA A 34 -17.19 -2.91 -1.61
C ALA A 34 -18.58 -3.33 -2.10
N ASP A 35 -19.01 -4.52 -1.69
CA ASP A 35 -20.40 -4.96 -1.82
C ASP A 35 -21.15 -4.69 -0.52
N MET A 36 -21.62 -3.44 -0.37
CA MET A 36 -22.35 -2.98 0.81
C MET A 36 -23.30 -1.82 0.47
N PRO A 37 -24.28 -1.50 1.34
CA PRO A 37 -25.17 -0.37 1.12
C PRO A 37 -24.41 0.96 0.96
N PRO A 38 -24.83 1.87 0.06
CA PRO A 38 -24.13 3.13 -0.20
C PRO A 38 -23.87 3.99 1.05
N ALA A 39 -24.76 4.00 2.02
CA ALA A 39 -24.60 4.75 3.28
C ALA A 39 -23.47 4.17 4.16
N ALA A 40 -23.35 2.84 4.23
CA ALA A 40 -22.26 2.16 4.94
C ALA A 40 -20.92 2.43 4.25
N LEU A 41 -20.88 2.36 2.91
CA LEU A 41 -19.68 2.68 2.13
C LEU A 41 -19.25 4.15 2.29
N THR A 42 -20.21 5.07 2.31
CA THR A 42 -19.95 6.51 2.59
C THR A 42 -19.35 6.69 3.98
N THR A 43 -19.88 6.00 4.98
CA THR A 43 -19.39 6.05 6.36
C THR A 43 -17.96 5.51 6.45
N MET A 44 -17.68 4.38 5.80
CA MET A 44 -16.34 3.79 5.76
C MET A 44 -15.32 4.74 5.13
N ALA A 45 -15.64 5.32 3.96
CA ALA A 45 -14.77 6.29 3.29
C ALA A 45 -14.53 7.54 4.16
N THR A 46 -15.58 8.08 4.78
CA THR A 46 -15.48 9.24 5.67
C THR A 46 -14.56 8.95 6.86
N ARG A 47 -14.69 7.77 7.47
CA ARG A 47 -13.85 7.37 8.61
C ARG A 47 -12.39 7.19 8.23
N LEU A 48 -12.10 6.67 7.04
CA LEU A 48 -10.72 6.56 6.54
C LEU A 48 -10.09 7.95 6.32
N GLU A 49 -10.82 8.90 5.74
CA GLU A 49 -10.36 10.29 5.60
C GLU A 49 -10.15 10.98 6.96
N GLN A 50 -11.06 10.77 7.91
CA GLN A 50 -10.90 11.26 9.28
C GLN A 50 -9.71 10.61 9.99
N PHE A 51 -9.43 9.33 9.72
CA PHE A 51 -8.28 8.62 10.27
C PHE A 51 -6.95 9.15 9.72
N ASP A 52 -6.84 9.31 8.40
CA ASP A 52 -5.68 9.97 7.76
C ASP A 52 -5.49 11.38 8.32
N GLY A 53 -6.55 12.20 8.34
CA GLY A 53 -6.51 13.54 8.89
C GLY A 53 -6.07 13.58 10.36
N ALA A 54 -6.53 12.63 11.17
CA ALA A 54 -6.15 12.52 12.58
C ALA A 54 -4.66 12.15 12.74
N ILE A 55 -4.15 11.23 11.92
CA ILE A 55 -2.72 10.87 11.93
C ILE A 55 -1.85 12.04 11.44
N ARG A 56 -2.26 12.73 10.36
CA ARG A 56 -1.58 13.95 9.88
C ARG A 56 -1.55 15.03 10.95
N HIS A 57 -2.68 15.25 11.63
CA HIS A 57 -2.78 16.23 12.72
C HIS A 57 -1.85 15.86 13.88
N LEU A 58 -1.80 14.58 14.28
CA LEU A 58 -0.92 14.07 15.33
C LEU A 58 0.55 14.35 15.02
N HIS A 59 0.97 14.17 13.78
CA HIS A 59 2.37 14.32 13.36
C HIS A 59 2.71 15.70 12.79
N ARG A 60 1.72 16.60 12.68
CA ARG A 60 1.85 17.89 11.99
C ARG A 60 2.37 17.72 10.56
N THR A 61 1.95 16.64 9.92
CA THR A 61 2.33 16.31 8.55
C THR A 61 1.38 17.04 7.61
N PRO A 62 1.88 17.87 6.68
CA PRO A 62 1.02 18.54 5.69
C PRO A 62 0.43 17.52 4.70
N GLU A 63 -0.49 18.01 3.88
CA GLU A 63 -0.93 17.30 2.68
C GLU A 63 0.24 17.04 1.73
N GLY A 64 0.12 15.97 0.93
CA GLY A 64 1.11 15.64 -0.10
C GLY A 64 1.22 16.74 -1.16
N THR A 65 2.33 16.77 -1.89
CA THR A 65 2.57 17.77 -2.95
C THR A 65 1.92 17.41 -4.29
N GLY A 66 1.22 16.29 -4.38
CA GLY A 66 0.50 15.85 -5.58
C GLY A 66 -0.90 16.47 -5.68
N ALA A 67 -1.46 16.47 -6.89
CA ALA A 67 -2.85 16.81 -7.10
C ALA A 67 -3.78 15.93 -6.24
N LYS A 68 -4.85 16.52 -5.70
CA LYS A 68 -5.88 15.78 -4.94
C LYS A 68 -6.45 14.63 -5.77
N GLY A 69 -6.58 13.46 -5.15
CA GLY A 69 -7.06 12.25 -5.82
C GLY A 69 -6.05 11.54 -6.72
N ALA A 70 -4.82 12.04 -6.85
CA ALA A 70 -3.72 11.30 -7.46
C ALA A 70 -3.20 10.24 -6.49
N ASN A 71 -2.80 9.06 -7.02
CA ASN A 71 -2.17 7.97 -6.26
C ASN A 71 -2.94 7.52 -4.99
N ARG A 72 -4.28 7.56 -5.03
CA ARG A 72 -5.16 7.07 -3.95
C ARG A 72 -4.79 5.66 -3.51
N VAL A 73 -5.01 5.37 -2.23
CA VAL A 73 -5.00 4.00 -1.73
C VAL A 73 -6.29 3.32 -2.15
N THR A 74 -6.17 2.26 -2.94
CA THR A 74 -7.29 1.39 -3.31
C THR A 74 -7.58 0.45 -2.15
N VAL A 75 -8.82 0.40 -1.67
CA VAL A 75 -9.25 -0.52 -0.62
C VAL A 75 -10.29 -1.49 -1.19
N TYR A 76 -9.94 -2.78 -1.21
CA TYR A 76 -10.89 -3.83 -1.56
C TYR A 76 -11.47 -4.45 -0.29
N VAL A 77 -12.80 -4.36 -0.16
CA VAL A 77 -13.54 -5.02 0.93
C VAL A 77 -13.97 -6.41 0.46
N ALA A 78 -13.29 -7.43 0.93
CA ALA A 78 -13.60 -8.82 0.63
C ALA A 78 -14.76 -9.33 1.50
N ASN A 79 -15.42 -10.40 1.06
CA ASN A 79 -16.60 -10.93 1.74
C ASN A 79 -16.35 -11.35 3.18
N ASP A 80 -15.18 -11.93 3.47
CA ASP A 80 -14.81 -12.45 4.79
C ASP A 80 -13.28 -12.61 4.95
N VAL A 81 -12.85 -12.96 6.17
CA VAL A 81 -11.43 -13.24 6.47
C VAL A 81 -10.90 -14.43 5.67
N ALA A 82 -11.74 -15.41 5.31
CA ALA A 82 -11.29 -16.56 4.53
C ALA A 82 -10.91 -16.15 3.09
N ALA A 83 -11.62 -15.19 2.49
CA ALA A 83 -11.29 -14.59 1.22
C ALA A 83 -9.95 -13.84 1.30
N ILE A 84 -9.71 -13.09 2.38
CA ILE A 84 -8.43 -12.44 2.62
C ILE A 84 -7.29 -13.45 2.70
N ARG A 85 -7.44 -14.53 3.47
CA ARG A 85 -6.43 -15.59 3.59
C ARG A 85 -6.15 -16.29 2.25
N ARG A 86 -7.17 -16.47 1.41
CA ARG A 86 -6.98 -17.00 0.04
C ARG A 86 -6.21 -16.03 -0.84
N LEU A 87 -6.48 -14.72 -0.74
CA LEU A 87 -5.78 -13.69 -1.51
C LEU A 87 -4.31 -13.54 -1.05
N SER A 88 -4.06 -13.50 0.26
CA SER A 88 -2.70 -13.36 0.79
C SER A 88 -1.86 -14.62 0.55
N GLY A 89 -2.48 -15.80 0.61
CA GLY A 89 -1.77 -17.09 0.70
C GLY A 89 -1.30 -17.41 2.13
N ASP A 90 -1.64 -16.57 3.11
CA ASP A 90 -1.27 -16.69 4.51
C ASP A 90 -2.51 -16.83 5.40
N ARG A 91 -2.55 -17.90 6.19
CA ARG A 91 -3.65 -18.20 7.10
C ARG A 91 -3.64 -17.34 8.38
N GLY A 92 -2.51 -16.71 8.71
CA GLY A 92 -2.33 -15.87 9.90
C GLY A 92 -2.77 -14.42 9.73
N ILE A 93 -3.09 -13.99 8.50
CA ILE A 93 -3.39 -12.59 8.17
C ILE A 93 -4.91 -12.37 8.10
N ALA A 94 -5.36 -11.20 8.57
CA ALA A 94 -6.76 -10.76 8.54
C ALA A 94 -7.00 -9.55 7.64
N GLY A 95 -5.96 -9.03 6.99
CA GLY A 95 -5.95 -7.93 6.02
C GLY A 95 -4.49 -7.56 5.73
N PHE A 96 -4.21 -6.97 4.56
CA PHE A 96 -2.83 -6.65 4.19
C PHE A 96 -2.78 -5.47 3.21
N TYR A 97 -1.65 -4.79 3.19
CA TYR A 97 -1.35 -3.66 2.32
C TYR A 97 -0.13 -3.91 1.42
N LEU A 98 -0.20 -3.40 0.19
CA LEU A 98 0.89 -3.44 -0.80
C LEU A 98 1.21 -2.02 -1.28
N PRO A 99 2.40 -1.48 -0.99
CA PRO A 99 2.83 -0.19 -1.51
C PRO A 99 3.33 -0.32 -2.95
N ARG A 100 2.76 0.46 -3.88
CA ARG A 100 3.22 0.54 -5.27
C ARG A 100 2.73 1.78 -6.00
N ALA A 101 3.50 2.19 -7.01
CA ALA A 101 3.23 3.33 -7.88
C ALA A 101 2.03 3.09 -8.80
N SER A 102 1.75 1.84 -9.17
CA SER A 102 0.58 1.47 -9.97
C SER A 102 -0.75 1.55 -9.20
N GLY A 103 -0.73 2.02 -7.96
CA GLY A 103 -1.87 2.06 -7.06
C GLY A 103 -1.59 1.24 -5.81
N SER A 104 -1.28 1.93 -4.71
CA SER A 104 -1.13 1.29 -3.40
C SER A 104 -2.46 0.67 -3.00
N VAL A 105 -2.47 -0.59 -2.55
CA VAL A 105 -3.70 -1.35 -2.35
C VAL A 105 -3.76 -1.98 -0.96
N ALA A 106 -4.94 -1.95 -0.34
CA ALA A 106 -5.25 -2.65 0.89
C ALA A 106 -6.42 -3.62 0.68
N PHE A 107 -6.34 -4.78 1.32
CA PHE A 107 -7.41 -5.78 1.33
C PHE A 107 -7.89 -5.97 2.76
N THR A 108 -9.18 -5.79 2.98
CA THR A 108 -9.80 -5.91 4.31
C THR A 108 -11.11 -6.72 4.21
N PRO A 109 -11.47 -7.54 5.20
CA PRO A 109 -12.72 -8.26 5.18
C PRO A 109 -13.87 -7.32 5.56
N ARG A 110 -15.07 -7.65 5.11
CA ARG A 110 -16.29 -6.92 5.51
C ARG A 110 -16.45 -6.96 7.03
N ILE A 111 -16.89 -5.83 7.57
CA ILE A 111 -17.37 -5.74 8.95
C ILE A 111 -18.84 -6.17 8.91
N ASP A 112 -19.17 -7.35 9.41
CA ASP A 112 -20.57 -7.73 9.55
C ASP A 112 -21.22 -6.87 10.64
N GLU A 113 -22.24 -6.07 10.29
CA GLU A 113 -22.93 -5.17 11.22
C GLU A 113 -23.73 -5.89 12.33
N GLY A 114 -23.73 -7.23 12.36
CA GLY A 114 -24.52 -8.03 13.30
C GLY A 114 -23.91 -9.35 13.80
N GLY A 115 -22.67 -9.68 13.45
CA GLY A 115 -22.01 -10.92 13.87
C GLY A 115 -21.10 -10.68 15.06
N ASP A 116 -21.56 -11.02 16.27
CA ASP A 116 -20.89 -11.17 17.59
C ASP A 116 -19.60 -10.40 17.93
N GLY A 117 -19.26 -9.35 17.17
CA GLY A 117 -18.11 -8.50 17.36
C GLY A 117 -18.13 -8.06 18.80
N SER A 118 -17.23 -8.66 19.58
CA SER A 118 -17.16 -8.50 21.03
C SER A 118 -17.55 -7.07 21.36
N ARG A 119 -18.62 -6.92 22.16
CA ARG A 119 -19.14 -5.64 22.66
C ARG A 119 -18.12 -4.91 23.56
N SER A 120 -16.84 -4.85 23.21
CA SER A 120 -15.77 -4.36 24.09
C SER A 120 -14.65 -3.58 23.40
N THR A 121 -14.87 -2.96 22.25
CA THR A 121 -13.88 -1.99 21.73
C THR A 121 -14.55 -0.71 21.29
N ARG A 122 -14.34 0.37 22.06
CA ARG A 122 -14.57 1.74 21.57
C ARG A 122 -13.87 2.01 20.22
N GLY A 123 -12.83 1.24 19.88
CA GLY A 123 -12.02 1.37 18.65
C GLY A 123 -12.46 0.52 17.43
N GLY A 124 -13.69 -0.01 17.39
CA GLY A 124 -14.22 -0.77 16.24
C GLY A 124 -13.91 -2.27 16.25
N GLY A 125 -14.48 -3.00 15.27
CA GLY A 125 -14.30 -4.44 15.10
C GLY A 125 -12.92 -4.81 14.52
N ILE A 126 -12.53 -6.09 14.63
CA ILE A 126 -11.22 -6.58 14.17
C ILE A 126 -10.86 -6.16 12.72
N PRO A 127 -11.77 -6.17 11.73
CA PRO A 127 -11.42 -5.72 10.37
C PRO A 127 -11.04 -4.23 10.27
N GLN A 128 -11.67 -3.37 11.09
CA GLN A 128 -11.31 -1.94 11.13
C GLN A 128 -9.91 -1.76 11.72
N ILE A 129 -9.61 -2.45 12.83
CA ILE A 129 -8.29 -2.43 13.47
C ILE A 129 -7.23 -2.86 12.46
N VAL A 130 -7.47 -3.93 11.72
CA VAL A 130 -6.53 -4.42 10.71
C VAL A 130 -6.35 -3.40 9.59
N LEU A 131 -7.42 -2.87 9.00
CA LEU A 131 -7.31 -1.87 7.95
C LEU A 131 -6.53 -0.62 8.39
N PHE A 132 -6.78 -0.14 9.60
CA PHE A 132 -6.07 1.02 10.14
C PHE A 132 -4.62 0.72 10.50
N HIS A 133 -4.32 -0.51 10.95
CA HIS A 133 -2.96 -0.97 11.16
C HIS A 133 -2.18 -0.96 9.84
N GLU A 134 -2.74 -1.54 8.78
CA GLU A 134 -2.15 -1.55 7.44
C GLU A 134 -1.98 -0.12 6.88
N TYR A 135 -2.97 0.75 7.10
CA TYR A 135 -2.88 2.15 6.68
C TYR A 135 -1.83 2.94 7.49
N ALA A 136 -1.59 2.60 8.75
CA ALA A 136 -0.53 3.22 9.54
C ALA A 136 0.86 2.90 8.95
N HIS A 137 1.07 1.69 8.43
CA HIS A 137 2.28 1.34 7.67
C HIS A 137 2.39 2.17 6.39
N HIS A 138 1.29 2.33 5.64
CA HIS A 138 1.25 3.24 4.49
C HIS A 138 1.67 4.67 4.89
N PHE A 139 1.12 5.22 5.97
CA PHE A 139 1.44 6.55 6.44
C PHE A 139 2.90 6.69 6.87
N LEU A 140 3.44 5.73 7.63
CA LEU A 140 4.83 5.76 8.08
C LEU A 140 5.82 5.70 6.91
N LEU A 141 5.61 4.76 5.98
CA LEU A 141 6.45 4.61 4.79
C LEU A 141 6.32 5.81 3.84
N GLY A 142 5.14 6.43 3.82
CA GLY A 142 4.78 7.55 2.96
C GLY A 142 5.35 8.89 3.40
N ASN A 143 5.59 9.10 4.70
CA ASN A 143 5.88 10.44 5.23
C ASN A 143 7.28 10.59 5.84
N TYR A 144 8.05 9.52 5.92
CA TYR A 144 9.35 9.56 6.58
C TYR A 144 10.44 8.88 5.76
N ALA A 145 11.53 9.62 5.53
CA ALA A 145 12.76 9.10 4.92
C ALA A 145 13.66 8.34 5.93
N ALA A 146 13.19 8.17 7.15
CA ALA A 146 13.90 7.54 8.26
C ALA A 146 13.57 6.04 8.34
N ALA A 147 14.55 5.27 8.78
CA ALA A 147 14.36 3.89 9.22
C ALA A 147 13.59 3.87 10.54
N TYR A 148 12.52 3.08 10.59
CA TYR A 148 11.80 2.77 11.82
C TYR A 148 12.06 1.33 12.27
N PRO A 149 12.43 1.12 13.55
CA PRO A 149 12.65 -0.23 14.05
C PRO A 149 11.32 -0.98 14.18
N ALA A 150 11.39 -2.32 14.08
CA ALA A 150 10.21 -3.20 14.07
C ALA A 150 9.23 -2.93 15.20
N TRP A 151 9.73 -2.82 16.44
CA TRP A 151 8.88 -2.58 17.60
C TRP A 151 8.07 -1.28 17.47
N PHE A 152 8.63 -0.25 16.84
CA PHE A 152 7.98 1.06 16.71
C PHE A 152 7.04 1.07 15.50
N SER A 153 7.45 0.52 14.35
CA SER A 153 6.57 0.44 13.18
C SER A 153 5.28 -0.31 13.51
N GLU A 154 5.42 -1.48 14.12
CA GLU A 154 4.30 -2.33 14.52
C GLU A 154 3.56 -1.72 15.72
N GLY A 155 4.28 -1.26 16.74
CA GLY A 155 3.69 -0.65 17.92
C GLY A 155 2.90 0.62 17.63
N TYR A 156 3.35 1.43 16.67
CA TYR A 156 2.65 2.61 16.17
C TYR A 156 1.39 2.22 15.40
N ALA A 157 1.48 1.23 14.50
CA ALA A 157 0.33 0.72 13.77
C ALA A 157 -0.75 0.14 14.73
N GLU A 158 -0.33 -0.59 15.76
CA GLU A 158 -1.21 -1.02 16.87
C GLU A 158 -1.79 0.16 17.66
N PHE A 159 -1.02 1.23 17.87
CA PHE A 159 -1.45 2.41 18.62
C PHE A 159 -2.56 3.16 17.90
N VAL A 160 -2.35 3.53 16.63
CA VAL A 160 -3.35 4.28 15.88
C VAL A 160 -4.52 3.43 15.42
N SER A 161 -4.35 2.12 15.20
CA SER A 161 -5.45 1.24 14.76
C SER A 161 -6.60 1.12 15.75
N THR A 162 -6.38 1.47 17.02
CA THR A 162 -7.43 1.56 18.04
C THR A 162 -8.33 2.81 17.92
N ALA A 163 -8.24 3.54 16.79
CA ALA A 163 -9.00 4.75 16.55
C ALA A 163 -10.51 4.54 16.75
N ALA A 164 -11.12 5.45 17.52
CA ALA A 164 -12.54 5.46 17.82
C ALA A 164 -13.19 6.72 17.26
N PHE A 165 -14.29 6.56 16.53
CA PHE A 165 -15.04 7.68 15.93
C PHE A 165 -16.23 8.01 16.82
N GLU A 166 -16.09 9.04 17.63
CA GLU A 166 -17.15 9.57 18.48
C GLU A 166 -17.95 10.63 17.71
N LYS A 167 -19.01 11.17 18.31
CA LYS A 167 -19.88 12.14 17.63
C LYS A 167 -19.17 13.45 17.23
N GLU A 168 -18.19 13.89 18.02
CA GLU A 168 -17.54 15.20 17.86
C GLU A 168 -16.03 15.12 17.56
N TYR A 169 -15.42 13.94 17.74
CA TYR A 169 -13.98 13.77 17.61
C TYR A 169 -13.60 12.34 17.20
N VAL A 170 -12.41 12.21 16.63
CA VAL A 170 -11.66 10.94 16.59
C VAL A 170 -10.81 10.84 17.84
N GLN A 171 -10.83 9.68 18.50
CA GLN A 171 -9.87 9.33 19.54
C GLN A 171 -8.80 8.40 18.99
N LEU A 172 -7.52 8.74 19.17
CA LEU A 172 -6.37 7.88 18.87
C LEU A 172 -5.73 7.35 20.16
N GLY A 173 -5.06 6.20 20.08
CA GLY A 173 -4.36 5.60 21.22
C GLY A 173 -5.33 5.05 22.28
N GLY A 174 -6.36 4.33 21.85
CA GLY A 174 -7.20 3.54 22.76
C GLY A 174 -6.45 2.32 23.30
N ALA A 175 -7.03 1.69 24.32
CA ALA A 175 -6.53 0.41 24.83
C ALA A 175 -6.64 -0.67 23.75
N ALA A 176 -5.52 -1.33 23.43
CA ALA A 176 -5.47 -2.43 22.45
C ALA A 176 -6.05 -3.73 23.04
N GLN A 177 -7.38 -3.78 23.16
CA GLN A 177 -8.07 -4.95 23.75
C GLN A 177 -7.82 -6.24 22.98
N HIS A 178 -7.64 -6.17 21.65
CA HIS A 178 -7.26 -7.29 20.80
C HIS A 178 -5.85 -7.85 21.13
N ARG A 179 -5.06 -7.13 21.93
CA ARG A 179 -3.74 -7.54 22.44
C ARG A 179 -3.75 -7.90 23.93
N ALA A 180 -4.91 -8.01 24.58
CA ALA A 180 -5.01 -8.27 26.02
C ALA A 180 -4.26 -9.55 26.44
N TYR A 181 -4.40 -10.65 25.69
CA TYR A 181 -3.67 -11.90 25.99
C TYR A 181 -2.14 -11.70 25.96
N SER A 182 -1.62 -11.07 24.91
CA SER A 182 -0.18 -10.80 24.78
C SER A 182 0.36 -9.86 25.86
N LEU A 183 -0.47 -8.95 26.36
CA LEU A 183 -0.08 -7.95 27.36
C LEU A 183 -0.15 -8.48 28.79
N LEU A 184 -1.15 -9.30 29.11
CA LEU A 184 -1.50 -9.64 30.49
C LEU A 184 -1.19 -11.10 30.87
N ALA A 185 -1.15 -12.02 29.90
CA ALA A 185 -1.06 -13.46 30.18
C ALA A 185 0.17 -14.13 29.57
N ALA A 186 0.63 -13.67 28.40
CA ALA A 186 1.78 -14.27 27.71
C ALA A 186 3.12 -13.96 28.40
N LYS A 187 4.14 -14.80 28.13
CA LYS A 187 5.49 -14.56 28.63
C LYS A 187 6.05 -13.27 28.00
N PRO A 188 6.51 -12.29 28.81
CA PRO A 188 6.93 -11.00 28.29
C PRO A 188 8.21 -11.06 27.44
N VAL A 189 8.21 -10.30 26.33
CA VAL A 189 9.41 -10.00 25.53
C VAL A 189 10.10 -8.77 26.14
N SER A 190 11.32 -8.92 26.67
CA SER A 190 12.03 -7.82 27.36
C SER A 190 12.27 -6.60 26.46
N ALA A 191 12.41 -5.41 27.03
CA ALA A 191 12.77 -4.21 26.30
C ALA A 191 14.05 -4.40 25.47
N ALA A 192 15.06 -5.07 26.02
CA ALA A 192 16.29 -5.39 25.30
C ALA A 192 16.04 -6.26 24.05
N THR A 193 15.10 -7.20 24.13
CA THR A 193 14.67 -8.03 23.01
C THR A 193 13.89 -7.21 21.96
N LEU A 194 13.02 -6.29 22.39
CA LEU A 194 12.29 -5.38 21.48
C LEU A 194 13.24 -4.50 20.66
N PHE A 195 14.33 -4.03 21.26
CA PHE A 195 15.32 -3.20 20.58
C PHE A 195 16.34 -4.01 19.76
N ALA A 196 16.40 -5.33 19.93
CA ALA A 196 17.33 -6.16 19.18
C ALA A 196 16.91 -6.28 17.71
N THR A 197 17.86 -6.10 16.79
CA THR A 197 17.63 -6.22 15.35
C THR A 197 18.00 -7.62 14.84
N GLY A 198 17.25 -8.14 13.87
CA GLY A 198 17.58 -9.39 13.17
C GLY A 198 17.31 -10.68 13.96
N GLN A 199 16.60 -10.60 15.10
CA GLN A 199 16.19 -11.79 15.84
C GLN A 199 15.01 -12.48 15.14
N LYS A 200 15.10 -13.80 14.97
CA LYS A 200 13.96 -14.62 14.55
C LYS A 200 13.05 -14.87 15.76
N LEU A 201 11.85 -14.31 15.70
CA LEU A 201 10.80 -14.53 16.70
C LEU A 201 9.88 -15.67 16.26
N THR A 202 9.42 -16.48 17.20
CA THR A 202 8.27 -17.37 16.97
C THR A 202 7.00 -16.54 16.74
N ASP A 203 5.94 -17.15 16.21
CA ASP A 203 4.67 -16.43 16.00
C ASP A 203 4.06 -15.92 17.31
N GLU A 204 4.19 -16.69 18.39
CA GLU A 204 3.80 -16.25 19.73
C GLU A 204 4.63 -15.05 20.19
N GLN A 205 5.96 -15.12 20.08
CA GLN A 205 6.85 -14.01 20.46
C GLN A 205 6.59 -12.76 19.62
N ARG A 206 6.21 -12.92 18.34
CA ARG A 206 5.84 -11.82 17.45
C ARG A 206 4.54 -11.16 17.89
N GLY A 207 3.53 -11.95 18.25
CA GLY A 207 2.30 -11.44 18.85
C GLY A 207 2.53 -10.67 20.15
N VAL A 208 3.43 -11.17 21.00
CA VAL A 208 3.87 -10.46 22.22
C VAL A 208 4.65 -9.19 21.89
N MET A 209 5.52 -9.22 20.88
CA MET A 209 6.26 -8.05 20.42
C MET A 209 5.31 -6.94 19.96
N TYR A 210 4.23 -7.25 19.24
CA TYR A 210 3.23 -6.26 18.83
C TYR A 210 2.51 -5.62 20.03
N GLY A 211 2.05 -6.43 20.99
CA GLY A 211 1.44 -5.90 22.22
C GLY A 211 2.41 -5.04 23.04
N ARG A 212 3.65 -5.49 23.23
CA ARG A 212 4.70 -4.74 23.92
C ARG A 212 5.12 -3.48 23.15
N GLY A 213 5.14 -3.53 21.82
CA GLY A 213 5.38 -2.39 20.94
C GLY A 213 4.30 -1.33 21.08
N TRP A 214 3.02 -1.73 21.14
CA TRP A 214 1.91 -0.84 21.46
C TRP A 214 2.13 -0.17 22.83
N LEU A 215 2.45 -0.95 23.85
CA LEU A 215 2.62 -0.44 25.22
C LEU A 215 3.76 0.58 25.30
N LEU A 216 4.91 0.28 24.70
CA LEU A 216 6.05 1.19 24.64
C LEU A 216 5.70 2.45 23.84
N THR A 217 5.06 2.30 22.68
CA THR A 217 4.64 3.46 21.86
C THR A 217 3.68 4.35 22.64
N HIS A 218 2.66 3.76 23.26
CA HIS A 218 1.68 4.48 24.08
C HIS A 218 2.35 5.21 25.26
N TYR A 219 3.28 4.55 25.95
CA TYR A 219 4.07 5.15 27.03
C TYR A 219 4.91 6.33 26.57
N LEU A 220 5.48 6.26 25.35
CA LEU A 220 6.34 7.30 24.81
C LEU A 220 5.57 8.49 24.21
N MET A 221 4.39 8.27 23.66
CA MET A 221 3.63 9.30 22.94
C MET A 221 2.85 10.25 23.86
N PHE A 222 2.41 9.79 25.03
CA PHE A 222 1.57 10.59 25.93
C PHE A 222 2.34 11.37 27.01
N ASP A 223 3.66 11.27 27.05
CA ASP A 223 4.52 12.04 27.94
C ASP A 223 5.56 12.84 27.13
N ALA A 224 5.61 14.15 27.33
CA ALA A 224 6.47 15.02 26.53
C ALA A 224 7.98 14.76 26.75
N ALA A 225 8.39 14.32 27.94
CA ALA A 225 9.78 13.94 28.20
C ALA A 225 10.12 12.61 27.51
N ARG A 226 9.20 11.64 27.54
CA ARG A 226 9.33 10.36 26.84
C ARG A 226 9.33 10.52 25.32
N GLY A 227 8.51 11.43 24.79
CA GLY A 227 8.51 11.77 23.37
C GLY A 227 9.86 12.31 22.89
N ARG A 228 10.57 13.10 23.72
CA ARG A 228 11.95 13.53 23.43
C ARG A 228 12.93 12.35 23.44
N GLN A 229 12.76 11.38 24.32
CA GLN A 229 13.60 10.17 24.32
C GLN A 229 13.38 9.34 23.05
N LEU A 230 12.14 9.21 22.57
CA LEU A 230 11.84 8.56 21.30
C LEU A 230 12.55 9.25 20.13
N GLN A 231 12.48 10.58 20.06
CA GLN A 231 13.18 11.37 19.03
C GLN A 231 14.70 11.17 19.09
N GLN A 232 15.30 11.17 20.28
CA GLN A 232 16.73 10.90 20.49
C GLN A 232 17.11 9.50 20.02
N TYR A 233 16.33 8.48 20.39
CA TYR A 233 16.53 7.10 19.96
C TYR A 233 16.48 6.95 18.44
N LEU A 234 15.43 7.48 17.79
CA LEU A 234 15.27 7.40 16.34
C LEU A 234 16.36 8.16 15.60
N THR A 235 16.81 9.31 16.13
CA THR A 235 17.93 10.07 15.56
C THR A 235 19.23 9.28 15.61
N ALA A 236 19.57 8.70 16.77
CA ALA A 236 20.77 7.89 16.93
C ALA A 236 20.76 6.63 16.05
N LEU A 237 19.60 5.96 15.95
CA LEU A 237 19.40 4.81 15.07
C LEU A 237 19.65 5.18 13.60
N ASN A 238 19.06 6.28 13.13
CA ASN A 238 19.20 6.76 11.75
C ASN A 238 20.60 7.32 11.43
N ALA A 239 21.40 7.63 12.46
CA ALA A 239 22.82 7.95 12.34
C ALA A 239 23.73 6.70 12.27
N GLY A 240 23.16 5.49 12.35
CA GLY A 240 23.90 4.22 12.29
C GLY A 240 24.30 3.65 13.66
N THR A 241 23.82 4.23 14.76
CA THR A 241 24.07 3.68 16.10
C THR A 241 23.31 2.35 16.24
N PRO A 242 23.95 1.27 16.73
CA PRO A 242 23.25 0.02 17.00
C PRO A 242 22.01 0.23 17.88
N SER A 243 20.88 -0.38 17.52
CA SER A 243 19.57 -0.10 18.13
C SER A 243 19.56 -0.23 19.66
N VAL A 244 20.15 -1.30 20.22
CA VAL A 244 20.20 -1.48 21.69
C VAL A 244 21.06 -0.41 22.38
N THR A 245 22.15 0.03 21.75
CA THR A 245 23.00 1.11 22.24
C THR A 245 22.26 2.44 22.21
N ALA A 246 21.57 2.75 21.11
CA ALA A 246 20.74 3.94 20.98
C ALA A 246 19.61 3.95 22.03
N ALA A 247 18.97 2.80 22.27
CA ALA A 247 17.92 2.65 23.27
C ALA A 247 18.45 2.87 24.69
N THR A 248 19.61 2.31 25.03
CA THR A 248 20.24 2.50 26.35
C THR A 248 20.60 3.96 26.59
N ALA A 249 21.12 4.65 25.56
CA ALA A 249 21.44 6.08 25.65
C ALA A 249 20.19 6.94 25.83
N ALA A 250 19.08 6.63 25.15
CA ALA A 250 17.85 7.41 25.20
C ALA A 250 17.00 7.12 26.44
N PHE A 251 16.87 5.85 26.84
CA PHE A 251 15.94 5.38 27.86
C PHE A 251 16.61 5.00 29.20
N GLY A 252 17.93 4.83 29.22
CA GLY A 252 18.68 4.40 30.41
C GLY A 252 18.68 2.88 30.58
N ASP A 253 18.60 2.41 31.83
CA ASP A 253 18.53 0.98 32.14
C ASP A 253 17.24 0.35 31.58
N LEU A 254 17.41 -0.55 30.60
CA LEU A 254 16.30 -1.22 29.94
C LEU A 254 15.48 -2.12 30.88
N ARG A 255 16.06 -2.61 31.98
CA ARG A 255 15.31 -3.35 33.01
C ARG A 255 14.43 -2.42 33.83
N ALA A 256 14.90 -1.19 34.07
CA ALA A 256 14.08 -0.17 34.71
C ALA A 256 12.95 0.28 33.77
N LEU A 257 13.20 0.37 32.46
CA LEU A 257 12.16 0.60 31.46
C LEU A 257 11.10 -0.51 31.46
N ASP A 258 11.49 -1.79 31.47
CA ASP A 258 10.54 -2.91 31.57
C ASP A 258 9.62 -2.77 32.80
N LYS A 259 10.19 -2.47 33.98
CA LYS A 259 9.39 -2.25 35.21
C LYS A 259 8.43 -1.06 35.08
N ALA A 260 8.86 0.02 34.43
CA ALA A 260 8.04 1.20 34.20
C ALA A 260 6.88 0.90 33.25
N LEU A 261 7.11 0.14 32.18
CA LEU A 261 6.07 -0.31 31.25
C LEU A 261 5.06 -1.22 31.97
N ASP A 262 5.53 -2.17 32.77
CA ASP A 262 4.63 -3.06 33.53
C ASP A 262 3.80 -2.27 34.56
N ALA A 263 4.38 -1.25 35.19
CA ALA A 263 3.64 -0.36 36.10
C ALA A 263 2.61 0.50 35.36
N TYR A 264 2.97 0.98 34.16
CA TYR A 264 2.06 1.74 33.30
C TYR A 264 0.87 0.90 32.84
N LEU A 265 1.11 -0.36 32.42
CA LEU A 265 0.07 -1.30 31.99
C LEU A 265 -0.94 -1.61 33.12
N ARG A 266 -0.50 -1.61 34.38
CA ARG A 266 -1.37 -1.86 35.55
C ARG A 266 -2.24 -0.67 35.95
N GLN A 267 -2.10 0.49 35.31
CA GLN A 267 -2.94 1.63 35.61
C GLN A 267 -4.39 1.33 35.25
N SER A 268 -5.34 1.75 36.10
CA SER A 268 -6.77 1.53 35.86
C SER A 268 -7.32 2.36 34.70
N ARG A 269 -6.56 3.37 34.24
CA ARG A 269 -6.87 4.25 33.11
C ARG A 269 -5.58 4.59 32.37
N ILE A 270 -5.67 4.63 31.05
CA ILE A 270 -4.63 5.14 30.17
C ILE A 270 -5.16 6.35 29.37
N PRO A 271 -4.32 7.33 29.03
CA PRO A 271 -4.72 8.48 28.22
C PRO A 271 -5.09 8.07 26.79
N GLY A 272 -5.85 8.93 26.11
CA GLY A 272 -6.19 8.82 24.69
C GLY A 272 -6.23 10.22 24.09
N LEU A 273 -5.80 10.40 22.84
CA LEU A 273 -5.76 11.69 22.18
C LEU A 273 -7.11 11.94 21.49
N ARG A 274 -7.78 13.06 21.81
CA ARG A 274 -9.04 13.46 21.16
C ARG A 274 -8.77 14.58 20.16
N ILE A 275 -9.16 14.36 18.91
CA ILE A 275 -9.02 15.33 17.82
C ILE A 275 -10.40 15.64 17.29
N ALA A 276 -10.88 16.86 17.53
CA ALA A 276 -12.18 17.32 17.08
C ALA A 276 -12.25 17.36 15.54
N TYR A 277 -13.40 17.02 14.97
CA TYR A 277 -13.56 16.93 13.51
C TYR A 277 -13.36 18.26 12.79
N ASP A 278 -13.60 19.39 13.46
CA ASP A 278 -13.37 20.74 12.93
C ASP A 278 -11.87 21.06 12.70
N LYS A 279 -10.97 20.25 13.27
CA LYS A 279 -9.52 20.32 13.03
C LYS A 279 -9.04 19.42 11.88
N LEU A 280 -9.92 18.59 11.33
CA LEU A 280 -9.60 17.64 10.28
C LEU A 280 -10.07 18.17 8.92
N PRO A 281 -9.37 17.84 7.83
CA PRO A 281 -9.84 18.18 6.50
C PRO A 281 -11.18 17.52 6.21
N VAL A 282 -12.07 18.26 5.54
CA VAL A 282 -13.32 17.73 5.02
C VAL A 282 -13.07 17.21 3.61
N ALA A 283 -13.06 15.88 3.46
CA ALA A 283 -12.92 15.23 2.17
C ALA A 283 -14.31 14.84 1.62
N PRO A 284 -14.69 15.30 0.42
CA PRO A 284 -15.95 14.88 -0.20
C PRO A 284 -15.88 13.40 -0.57
N VAL A 285 -16.95 12.66 -0.25
CA VAL A 285 -17.08 11.25 -0.62
C VAL A 285 -18.13 11.12 -1.73
N VAL A 286 -17.74 10.50 -2.83
CA VAL A 286 -18.65 10.18 -3.94
C VAL A 286 -18.78 8.67 -4.05
N VAL A 287 -20.00 8.16 -3.86
CA VAL A 287 -20.33 6.74 -4.05
C VAL A 287 -21.00 6.54 -5.39
N THR A 288 -20.41 5.70 -6.23
CA THR A 288 -20.92 5.33 -7.55
C THR A 288 -21.08 3.81 -7.63
N PRO A 289 -22.26 3.29 -7.98
CA PRO A 289 -22.42 1.87 -8.26
C PRO A 289 -21.49 1.43 -9.40
N LEU A 290 -20.94 0.22 -9.31
CA LEU A 290 -20.21 -0.35 -10.44
C LEU A 290 -21.17 -0.64 -11.61
N SER A 291 -20.65 -0.53 -12.83
CA SER A 291 -21.33 -1.04 -14.03
C SER A 291 -21.52 -2.56 -13.92
N PRO A 292 -22.49 -3.16 -14.63
CA PRO A 292 -22.73 -4.60 -14.57
C PRO A 292 -21.48 -5.44 -14.90
N GLY A 293 -20.68 -5.03 -15.87
CA GLY A 293 -19.45 -5.74 -16.24
C GLY A 293 -18.37 -5.63 -15.16
N ALA A 294 -18.14 -4.43 -14.62
CA ALA A 294 -17.21 -4.24 -13.52
C ALA A 294 -17.66 -4.99 -12.25
N ALA A 295 -18.95 -4.93 -11.89
CA ALA A 295 -19.48 -5.69 -10.75
C ALA A 295 -19.26 -7.20 -10.90
N ALA A 296 -19.38 -7.74 -12.12
CA ALA A 296 -19.11 -9.15 -12.40
C ALA A 296 -17.60 -9.50 -12.37
N MET A 297 -16.71 -8.53 -12.55
CA MET A 297 -15.26 -8.75 -12.65
C MET A 297 -14.46 -8.38 -11.38
N VAL A 298 -15.05 -7.65 -10.43
CA VAL A 298 -14.30 -7.04 -9.32
C VAL A 298 -13.55 -8.04 -8.44
N GLU A 299 -14.07 -9.24 -8.21
CA GLU A 299 -13.33 -10.27 -7.47
C GLU A 299 -12.09 -10.80 -8.24
N LEU A 300 -12.18 -10.86 -9.57
CA LEU A 300 -11.01 -11.18 -10.41
C LEU A 300 -10.03 -10.01 -10.43
N ARG A 301 -10.54 -8.77 -10.41
CA ARG A 301 -9.71 -7.57 -10.27
C ARG A 301 -8.92 -7.60 -8.98
N MET A 302 -9.53 -7.95 -7.85
CA MET A 302 -8.83 -8.13 -6.57
C MET A 302 -7.68 -9.13 -6.66
N GLN A 303 -7.88 -10.26 -7.36
CA GLN A 303 -6.85 -11.28 -7.53
C GLN A 303 -5.69 -10.81 -8.42
N SER A 304 -6.02 -10.10 -9.50
CA SER A 304 -5.05 -9.47 -10.40
C SER A 304 -4.20 -8.45 -9.64
N GLU A 305 -4.87 -7.52 -8.93
CA GLU A 305 -4.25 -6.46 -8.14
C GLU A 305 -3.46 -7.00 -6.95
N ARG A 306 -3.82 -8.14 -6.37
CA ARG A 306 -2.97 -8.77 -5.35
C ARG A 306 -1.56 -9.09 -5.90
N GLY A 307 -1.41 -9.23 -7.21
CA GLY A 307 -0.17 -9.52 -7.90
C GLY A 307 -0.11 -10.98 -8.34
N VAL A 308 0.10 -11.19 -9.64
CA VAL A 308 0.09 -12.49 -10.30
C VAL A 308 1.38 -12.72 -11.10
N ASN A 309 1.69 -13.98 -11.38
CA ASN A 309 2.67 -14.35 -12.40
C ASN A 309 1.93 -14.95 -13.60
N ARG A 310 2.63 -15.25 -14.70
CA ARG A 310 1.99 -15.81 -15.91
C ARG A 310 1.12 -17.05 -15.63
N ALA A 311 1.57 -17.94 -14.75
CA ALA A 311 0.85 -19.17 -14.43
C ALA A 311 -0.43 -18.90 -13.64
N THR A 312 -0.38 -17.97 -12.67
CA THR A 312 -1.57 -17.61 -11.88
C THR A 312 -2.51 -16.65 -12.61
N ALA A 313 -1.99 -15.86 -13.57
CA ALA A 313 -2.77 -14.93 -14.39
C ALA A 313 -3.63 -15.64 -15.44
N ALA A 314 -3.14 -16.72 -16.06
CA ALA A 314 -3.86 -17.45 -17.10
C ALA A 314 -5.30 -17.88 -16.71
N PRO A 315 -5.56 -18.52 -15.56
CA PRO A 315 -6.93 -18.87 -15.16
C PRO A 315 -7.80 -17.66 -14.83
N ILE A 316 -7.21 -16.57 -14.32
CA ILE A 316 -7.92 -15.30 -14.04
C ILE A 316 -8.39 -14.69 -15.37
N PHE A 317 -7.49 -14.56 -16.33
CA PHE A 317 -7.81 -14.08 -17.68
C PHE A 317 -8.89 -14.93 -18.35
N ALA A 318 -8.80 -16.26 -18.31
CA ALA A 318 -9.79 -17.13 -18.95
C ALA A 318 -11.21 -16.95 -18.37
N ARG A 319 -11.33 -16.65 -17.08
CA ARG A 319 -12.61 -16.29 -16.44
C ARG A 319 -13.05 -14.88 -16.82
N ALA A 320 -12.14 -13.92 -16.76
CA ALA A 320 -12.38 -12.52 -17.10
C ALA A 320 -12.86 -12.35 -18.55
N ALA A 321 -12.21 -13.01 -19.50
CA ALA A 321 -12.57 -12.96 -20.92
C ALA A 321 -14.00 -13.45 -21.18
N ARG A 322 -14.45 -14.51 -20.50
CA ARG A 322 -15.83 -15.00 -20.60
C ARG A 322 -16.86 -14.00 -20.08
N ILE A 323 -16.54 -13.32 -18.98
CA ILE A 323 -17.41 -12.29 -18.40
C ILE A 323 -17.46 -11.07 -19.33
N ALA A 324 -16.28 -10.55 -19.69
CA ALA A 324 -16.14 -9.34 -20.50
C ALA A 324 -16.71 -9.49 -21.92
N ALA A 325 -16.85 -10.70 -22.45
CA ALA A 325 -17.54 -10.95 -23.72
C ALA A 325 -19.01 -10.48 -23.72
N ALA A 326 -19.67 -10.49 -22.56
CA ALA A 326 -21.03 -9.97 -22.41
C ALA A 326 -21.08 -8.44 -22.23
N PHE A 327 -19.93 -7.79 -22.08
CA PHE A 327 -19.82 -6.36 -21.79
C PHE A 327 -18.76 -5.67 -22.67
N PRO A 328 -18.89 -5.72 -24.02
CA PRO A 328 -17.90 -5.18 -24.94
C PRO A 328 -17.70 -3.66 -24.83
N ASP A 329 -18.75 -2.93 -24.43
CA ASP A 329 -18.77 -1.45 -24.35
C ASP A 329 -18.62 -0.94 -22.90
N ASP A 330 -18.36 -1.83 -21.93
CA ASP A 330 -18.11 -1.44 -20.54
C ASP A 330 -16.62 -1.09 -20.36
N ALA A 331 -16.33 0.22 -20.28
CA ALA A 331 -14.97 0.73 -20.21
C ALA A 331 -14.14 0.13 -19.05
N LEU A 332 -14.74 -0.04 -17.87
CA LEU A 332 -14.05 -0.60 -16.71
C LEU A 332 -13.79 -2.09 -16.89
N ALA A 333 -14.80 -2.85 -17.33
CA ALA A 333 -14.65 -4.29 -17.55
C ALA A 333 -13.57 -4.58 -18.61
N GLN A 334 -13.57 -3.82 -19.71
CA GLN A 334 -12.56 -3.97 -20.76
C GLN A 334 -11.18 -3.49 -20.31
N GLY A 335 -11.09 -2.42 -19.52
CA GLY A 335 -9.84 -1.95 -18.93
C GLY A 335 -9.21 -2.99 -17.99
N TRP A 336 -10.01 -3.61 -17.13
CA TRP A 336 -9.57 -4.68 -16.24
C TRP A 336 -9.21 -5.95 -17.00
N LEU A 337 -9.93 -6.28 -18.08
CA LEU A 337 -9.56 -7.38 -18.97
C LEU A 337 -8.18 -7.13 -19.62
N ALA A 338 -7.88 -5.89 -20.03
CA ALA A 338 -6.61 -5.55 -20.66
C ALA A 338 -5.42 -5.86 -19.74
N GLU A 339 -5.53 -5.53 -18.46
CA GLU A 339 -4.55 -5.92 -17.43
C GLU A 339 -4.41 -7.44 -17.32
N MET A 340 -5.53 -8.13 -17.06
CA MET A 340 -5.49 -9.58 -16.81
C MET A 340 -4.96 -10.34 -18.03
N ALA A 341 -5.27 -9.88 -19.25
CA ALA A 341 -4.72 -10.40 -20.49
C ALA A 341 -3.22 -10.14 -20.61
N TYR A 342 -2.76 -8.92 -20.29
CA TYR A 342 -1.34 -8.58 -20.28
C TYR A 342 -0.56 -9.45 -19.30
N ASP A 343 -1.07 -9.66 -18.09
CA ASP A 343 -0.42 -10.49 -17.07
C ASP A 343 -0.37 -11.97 -17.47
N ALA A 344 -1.40 -12.44 -18.19
CA ALA A 344 -1.47 -13.79 -18.77
C ALA A 344 -0.61 -13.97 -20.04
N GLY A 345 0.06 -12.91 -20.53
CA GLY A 345 0.85 -12.97 -21.76
C GLY A 345 0.02 -12.95 -23.05
N GLN A 346 -1.26 -12.61 -22.97
CA GLN A 346 -2.20 -12.60 -24.09
C GLN A 346 -2.25 -11.21 -24.73
N ASP A 347 -1.15 -10.81 -25.35
CA ASP A 347 -0.93 -9.44 -25.82
C ASP A 347 -1.96 -8.95 -26.85
N ASP A 348 -2.44 -9.81 -27.75
CA ASP A 348 -3.50 -9.44 -28.71
C ASP A 348 -4.83 -9.17 -28.00
N ALA A 349 -5.20 -10.02 -27.04
CA ALA A 349 -6.40 -9.84 -26.25
C ALA A 349 -6.32 -8.58 -25.37
N ALA A 350 -5.14 -8.31 -24.80
CA ALA A 350 -4.88 -7.13 -23.99
C ALA A 350 -5.03 -5.84 -24.80
N LEU A 351 -4.44 -5.79 -26.00
CA LEU A 351 -4.56 -4.64 -26.90
C LEU A 351 -6.02 -4.41 -27.33
N ALA A 352 -6.71 -5.46 -27.75
CA ALA A 352 -8.11 -5.36 -28.16
C ALA A 352 -9.04 -4.93 -27.03
N ALA A 353 -8.78 -5.38 -25.79
CA ALA A 353 -9.52 -4.94 -24.62
C ALA A 353 -9.22 -3.48 -24.26
N ALA A 354 -7.96 -3.05 -24.32
CA ALA A 354 -7.60 -1.64 -24.13
C ALA A 354 -8.25 -0.73 -25.19
N ASP A 355 -8.33 -1.16 -26.44
CA ASP A 355 -8.98 -0.42 -27.52
C ASP A 355 -10.48 -0.27 -27.29
N ARG A 356 -11.18 -1.32 -26.86
CA ARG A 356 -12.60 -1.24 -26.48
C ARG A 356 -12.81 -0.31 -25.29
N ALA A 357 -11.95 -0.40 -24.28
CA ALA A 357 -12.00 0.49 -23.13
C ALA A 357 -11.84 1.96 -23.53
N LEU A 358 -10.89 2.27 -24.42
CA LEU A 358 -10.66 3.64 -24.92
C LEU A 358 -11.75 4.13 -25.88
N ALA A 359 -12.42 3.22 -26.59
CA ALA A 359 -13.58 3.57 -27.41
C ALA A 359 -14.78 3.97 -26.54
N ALA A 360 -14.99 3.27 -25.41
CA ALA A 360 -16.05 3.58 -24.45
C ALA A 360 -15.70 4.78 -23.54
N ASP A 361 -14.44 4.92 -23.15
CA ASP A 361 -13.91 6.04 -22.36
C ASP A 361 -12.49 6.44 -22.84
N PRO A 362 -12.38 7.48 -23.69
CA PRO A 362 -11.11 7.98 -24.20
C PRO A 362 -10.17 8.55 -23.11
N THR A 363 -10.65 8.70 -21.88
CA THR A 363 -9.87 9.20 -20.73
C THR A 363 -9.39 8.07 -19.81
N SER A 364 -9.64 6.81 -20.18
CA SER A 364 -9.21 5.65 -19.40
C SER A 364 -7.69 5.53 -19.34
N ARG A 365 -7.10 6.12 -18.30
CA ARG A 365 -5.67 6.08 -17.97
C ARG A 365 -5.13 4.66 -17.94
N GLN A 366 -5.84 3.76 -17.25
CA GLN A 366 -5.47 2.34 -17.18
C GLN A 366 -5.37 1.71 -18.57
N ALA A 367 -6.35 1.94 -19.44
CA ALA A 367 -6.31 1.39 -20.80
C ALA A 367 -5.13 1.95 -21.63
N MET A 368 -4.82 3.24 -21.49
CA MET A 368 -3.64 3.83 -22.14
C MET A 368 -2.32 3.20 -21.66
N LEU A 369 -2.18 3.01 -20.34
CA LEU A 369 -0.96 2.45 -19.76
C LEU A 369 -0.78 0.97 -20.14
N TYR A 370 -1.84 0.16 -20.09
CA TYR A 370 -1.74 -1.24 -20.54
C TYR A 370 -1.53 -1.37 -22.05
N LYS A 371 -2.13 -0.49 -22.86
CA LYS A 371 -1.83 -0.41 -24.29
C LYS A 371 -0.34 -0.11 -24.54
N ALA A 372 0.23 0.86 -23.82
CA ALA A 372 1.66 1.16 -23.89
C ALA A 372 2.52 -0.04 -23.48
N GLN A 373 2.19 -0.71 -22.38
CA GLN A 373 2.92 -1.88 -21.89
C GLN A 373 2.92 -3.04 -22.89
N VAL A 374 1.78 -3.34 -23.53
CA VAL A 374 1.69 -4.34 -24.61
C VAL A 374 2.59 -3.96 -25.78
N MET A 375 2.55 -2.69 -26.21
CA MET A 375 3.40 -2.20 -27.30
C MET A 375 4.89 -2.28 -26.96
N MET A 376 5.27 -1.96 -25.72
CA MET A 376 6.66 -2.11 -25.23
C MET A 376 7.10 -3.58 -25.24
N ARG A 377 6.25 -4.50 -24.76
CA ARG A 377 6.55 -5.93 -24.77
C ARG A 377 6.75 -6.48 -26.18
N ARG A 378 5.93 -6.06 -27.15
CA ARG A 378 6.09 -6.40 -28.57
C ARG A 378 7.35 -5.79 -29.17
N ALA A 379 7.65 -4.53 -28.88
CA ALA A 379 8.86 -3.86 -29.33
C ALA A 379 10.12 -4.57 -28.81
N ALA A 380 10.12 -5.00 -27.55
CA ALA A 380 11.20 -5.78 -26.95
C ALA A 380 11.39 -7.16 -27.61
N ALA A 381 10.30 -7.79 -28.08
CA ALA A 381 10.34 -9.07 -28.79
C ALA A 381 10.65 -8.95 -30.30
N SER A 382 10.59 -7.73 -30.87
CA SER A 382 10.82 -7.51 -32.30
C SER A 382 12.28 -7.73 -32.71
N THR A 383 12.49 -8.35 -33.85
CA THR A 383 13.81 -8.53 -34.48
C THR A 383 13.69 -8.29 -36.00
N PRO A 384 14.36 -7.26 -36.56
CA PRO A 384 15.24 -6.31 -35.89
C PRO A 384 14.47 -5.40 -34.93
N ARG A 385 15.17 -4.81 -33.95
CA ARG A 385 14.56 -3.87 -32.99
C ARG A 385 13.98 -2.67 -33.74
N ASP A 386 12.71 -2.38 -33.54
CA ASP A 386 12.02 -1.23 -34.13
C ASP A 386 11.96 -0.05 -33.15
N ALA A 387 12.79 0.97 -33.39
CA ALA A 387 12.79 2.21 -32.60
C ALA A 387 11.47 2.98 -32.69
N SER A 388 10.73 2.87 -33.81
CA SER A 388 9.46 3.56 -33.99
C SER A 388 8.35 2.99 -33.09
N ALA A 389 8.41 1.69 -32.79
CA ALA A 389 7.49 1.01 -31.88
C ALA A 389 7.62 1.53 -30.43
N TRP A 390 8.86 1.79 -29.97
CA TRP A 390 9.11 2.40 -28.66
C TRP A 390 8.55 3.82 -28.57
N GLY A 391 8.78 4.63 -29.62
CA GLY A 391 8.18 5.97 -29.72
C GLY A 391 6.66 5.93 -29.69
N ALA A 392 6.04 4.95 -30.34
CA ALA A 392 4.59 4.76 -30.34
C ALA A 392 4.03 4.36 -28.96
N ALA A 393 4.70 3.47 -28.25
CA ALA A 393 4.31 3.11 -26.89
C ALA A 393 4.43 4.30 -25.93
N ARG A 394 5.55 5.04 -25.98
CA ARG A 394 5.78 6.23 -25.14
C ARG A 394 4.74 7.32 -25.36
N ARG A 395 4.19 7.48 -26.57
CA ARG A 395 3.10 8.45 -26.84
C ARG A 395 1.84 8.17 -26.02
N TRP A 396 1.48 6.91 -25.80
CA TRP A 396 0.35 6.55 -24.94
C TRP A 396 0.62 6.90 -23.48
N ILE A 397 1.83 6.63 -22.98
CA ILE A 397 2.25 7.01 -21.62
C ILE A 397 2.21 8.52 -21.43
N VAL A 398 2.77 9.28 -22.39
CA VAL A 398 2.76 10.75 -22.35
C VAL A 398 1.33 11.30 -22.41
N THR A 399 0.43 10.67 -23.16
CA THR A 399 -0.98 11.07 -23.22
C THR A 399 -1.66 10.86 -21.87
N ALA A 400 -1.47 9.69 -21.24
CA ALA A 400 -1.95 9.40 -19.90
C ALA A 400 -1.40 10.41 -18.86
N ASN A 401 -0.09 10.66 -18.89
CA ASN A 401 0.57 11.61 -17.99
C ASN A 401 0.09 13.06 -18.20
N ARG A 402 -0.27 13.47 -19.42
CA ARG A 402 -0.85 14.81 -19.64
C ARG A 402 -2.24 14.95 -19.04
N GLN A 403 -3.00 13.86 -18.95
CA GLN A 403 -4.30 13.85 -18.27
C GLN A 403 -4.16 13.81 -16.75
N ALA A 404 -3.12 13.14 -16.24
CA ALA A 404 -2.78 13.05 -14.82
C ALA A 404 -1.27 13.24 -14.59
N PRO A 405 -0.77 14.49 -14.47
CA PRO A 405 0.68 14.77 -14.37
C PRO A 405 1.37 14.21 -13.14
N ASP A 406 0.60 13.97 -12.08
CA ASP A 406 1.06 13.36 -10.82
C ASP A 406 0.72 11.87 -10.74
N ASP A 407 0.52 11.18 -11.88
CA ASP A 407 0.39 9.73 -11.92
C ASP A 407 1.78 9.07 -11.81
N ALA A 408 2.08 8.52 -10.63
CA ALA A 408 3.35 7.87 -10.37
C ALA A 408 3.59 6.63 -11.26
N GLU A 409 2.53 5.94 -11.68
CA GLU A 409 2.62 4.80 -12.58
C GLU A 409 3.09 5.22 -13.97
N ALA A 410 2.45 6.25 -14.54
CA ALA A 410 2.81 6.77 -15.86
C ALA A 410 4.25 7.30 -15.88
N LEU A 411 4.66 8.04 -14.84
CA LEU A 411 6.02 8.55 -14.69
C LEU A 411 7.04 7.40 -14.60
N SER A 412 6.74 6.38 -13.79
CA SER A 412 7.58 5.19 -13.60
C SER A 412 7.70 4.36 -14.89
N LEU A 413 6.58 4.14 -15.59
CA LEU A 413 6.55 3.38 -16.84
C LEU A 413 7.28 4.13 -17.97
N TYR A 414 7.19 5.45 -18.02
CA TYR A 414 7.94 6.26 -18.99
C TYR A 414 9.45 6.07 -18.80
N TYR A 415 9.92 6.11 -17.55
CA TYR A 415 11.31 5.83 -17.21
C TYR A 415 11.73 4.40 -17.60
N ASP A 416 10.94 3.39 -17.25
CA ASP A 416 11.22 1.98 -17.55
C ASP A 416 11.34 1.71 -19.07
N SER A 417 10.61 2.49 -19.88
CA SER A 417 10.63 2.33 -21.34
C SER A 417 11.99 2.60 -22.00
N PHE A 418 12.90 3.32 -21.35
CA PHE A 418 14.25 3.56 -21.87
C PHE A 418 15.15 2.37 -21.64
N ALA A 419 15.21 1.87 -20.39
CA ALA A 419 15.99 0.69 -20.06
C ALA A 419 15.53 -0.53 -20.87
N ALA A 420 14.22 -0.71 -21.04
CA ALA A 420 13.66 -1.79 -21.85
C ALA A 420 14.04 -1.68 -23.35
N ALA A 421 14.25 -0.47 -23.87
CA ALA A 421 14.75 -0.23 -25.22
C ALA A 421 16.28 -0.39 -25.35
N GLY A 422 17.01 -0.48 -24.22
CA GLY A 422 18.47 -0.40 -24.19
C GLY A 422 19.01 1.02 -24.41
N GLU A 423 18.20 2.04 -24.08
CA GLU A 423 18.51 3.45 -24.22
C GLU A 423 18.80 4.08 -22.85
N ALA A 424 19.61 5.13 -22.81
CA ALA A 424 19.75 5.97 -21.62
C ALA A 424 18.43 6.73 -21.38
N PRO A 425 17.93 6.80 -20.13
CA PRO A 425 16.78 7.63 -19.80
C PRO A 425 17.01 9.10 -20.17
N SER A 426 15.98 9.75 -20.72
CA SER A 426 16.02 11.20 -20.95
C SER A 426 16.02 11.97 -19.63
N ALA A 427 16.48 13.22 -19.63
CA ALA A 427 16.40 14.10 -18.45
C ALA A 427 14.97 14.22 -17.89
N ALA A 428 13.96 14.27 -18.78
CA ALA A 428 12.55 14.30 -18.36
C ALA A 428 12.12 13.00 -17.67
N ALA A 429 12.63 11.84 -18.12
CA ALA A 429 12.35 10.56 -17.48
C ALA A 429 13.01 10.45 -16.09
N ILE A 430 14.24 10.96 -15.94
CA ILE A 430 14.95 11.00 -14.65
C ILE A 430 14.22 11.91 -13.65
N LEU A 431 13.81 13.10 -14.09
CA LEU A 431 12.96 13.98 -13.28
C LEU A 431 11.62 13.31 -12.93
N GLY A 432 11.02 12.60 -13.89
CA GLY A 432 9.76 11.89 -13.72
C GLY A 432 9.83 10.79 -12.65
N ILE A 433 10.88 9.95 -12.64
CA ILE A 433 11.02 8.91 -11.62
C ILE A 433 11.30 9.50 -10.22
N GLY A 434 12.01 10.64 -10.15
CA GLY A 434 12.15 11.41 -8.92
C GLY A 434 10.80 11.91 -8.40
N ARG A 435 9.98 12.52 -9.28
CA ARG A 435 8.62 12.96 -8.96
C ARG A 435 7.72 11.80 -8.54
N ALA A 436 7.81 10.65 -9.21
CA ALA A 436 7.07 9.44 -8.82
C ALA A 436 7.42 9.02 -7.38
N LEU A 437 8.70 9.08 -6.99
CA LEU A 437 9.13 8.77 -5.63
C LEU A 437 8.63 9.80 -4.61
N GLU A 438 8.54 11.09 -4.97
CA GLU A 438 7.93 12.10 -4.09
C GLU A 438 6.43 11.84 -3.86
N LEU A 439 5.74 11.33 -4.88
CA LEU A 439 4.30 11.06 -4.85
C LEU A 439 3.96 9.75 -4.13
N VAL A 440 4.78 8.71 -4.32
CA VAL A 440 4.60 7.37 -3.74
C VAL A 440 5.90 6.91 -3.07
N PRO A 441 6.38 7.62 -2.04
CA PRO A 441 7.65 7.31 -1.38
C PRO A 441 7.66 5.95 -0.66
N GLN A 442 6.48 5.38 -0.38
CA GLN A 442 6.36 4.06 0.19
C GLN A 442 6.67 2.92 -0.80
N ASP A 443 6.71 3.17 -2.11
CA ASP A 443 7.01 2.13 -3.11
C ASP A 443 8.50 1.74 -3.09
N PRO A 444 8.85 0.48 -2.75
CA PRO A 444 10.23 0.03 -2.75
C PRO A 444 10.87 -0.01 -4.15
N ALA A 445 10.11 -0.33 -5.19
CA ALA A 445 10.62 -0.35 -6.56
C ALA A 445 11.01 1.05 -7.03
N LEU A 446 10.22 2.09 -6.71
CA LEU A 446 10.59 3.47 -7.03
C LEU A 446 11.88 3.90 -6.32
N ARG A 447 12.02 3.56 -5.03
CA ARG A 447 13.26 3.83 -4.28
C ARG A 447 14.47 3.17 -4.92
N PHE A 448 14.35 1.91 -5.33
CA PHE A 448 15.42 1.22 -6.05
C PHE A 448 15.74 1.85 -7.40
N LYS A 449 14.72 2.25 -8.18
CA LYS A 449 14.92 2.92 -9.48
C LYS A 449 15.66 4.25 -9.33
N VAL A 450 15.23 5.10 -8.39
CA VAL A 450 15.90 6.37 -8.09
C VAL A 450 17.31 6.14 -7.57
N ALA A 451 17.52 5.14 -6.71
CA ALA A 451 18.85 4.80 -6.23
C ALA A 451 19.78 4.31 -7.35
N ALA A 452 19.29 3.42 -8.22
CA ALA A 452 20.04 2.92 -9.36
C ALA A 452 20.43 4.06 -10.32
N GLN A 453 19.49 4.96 -10.63
CA GLN A 453 19.78 6.15 -11.44
C GLN A 453 20.83 7.04 -10.78
N ALA A 454 20.69 7.33 -9.48
CA ALA A 454 21.67 8.13 -8.74
C ALA A 454 23.06 7.48 -8.72
N ILE A 455 23.16 6.15 -8.63
CA ILE A 455 24.45 5.42 -8.73
C ILE A 455 25.07 5.60 -10.12
N MET A 456 24.27 5.51 -11.18
CA MET A 456 24.73 5.72 -12.55
C MET A 456 25.21 7.17 -12.79
N ASP A 457 24.57 8.14 -12.13
CA ASP A 457 24.94 9.56 -12.18
C ASP A 457 26.09 9.93 -11.23
N GLY A 458 26.68 8.97 -10.51
CA GLY A 458 27.75 9.21 -9.54
C GLY A 458 27.31 9.88 -8.23
N GLN A 459 26.00 9.98 -7.99
CA GLN A 459 25.39 10.61 -6.82
C GLN A 459 25.18 9.60 -5.67
N THR A 460 26.28 9.03 -5.18
CA THR A 460 26.26 7.93 -4.19
C THR A 460 25.46 8.27 -2.93
N ASP A 461 25.53 9.51 -2.43
CA ASP A 461 24.80 9.91 -1.23
C ASP A 461 23.29 10.02 -1.46
N ALA A 462 22.87 10.42 -2.66
CA ALA A 462 21.46 10.42 -3.03
C ALA A 462 20.94 8.97 -3.11
N ALA A 463 21.74 8.05 -3.67
CA ALA A 463 21.40 6.64 -3.70
C ALA A 463 21.24 6.04 -2.31
N ARG A 464 22.17 6.33 -1.38
CA ARG A 464 22.06 5.91 0.03
C ARG A 464 20.78 6.42 0.68
N ARG A 465 20.44 7.70 0.48
CA ARG A 465 19.20 8.28 1.03
C ARG A 465 17.95 7.57 0.50
N ALA A 466 17.91 7.24 -0.79
CA ALA A 466 16.79 6.51 -1.38
C ALA A 466 16.66 5.08 -0.83
N LEU A 467 17.79 4.39 -0.60
CA LEU A 467 17.84 2.99 -0.15
C LEU A 467 17.63 2.80 1.35
N ARG A 468 17.97 3.79 2.19
CA ARG A 468 17.94 3.66 3.66
C ARG A 468 16.61 3.14 4.22
N PRO A 469 15.43 3.67 3.83
CA PRO A 469 14.17 3.16 4.35
C PRO A 469 13.93 1.69 4.02
N LEU A 470 14.42 1.22 2.86
CA LEU A 470 14.35 -0.19 2.51
C LEU A 470 15.35 -1.01 3.29
N ALA A 471 16.60 -0.54 3.41
CA ALA A 471 17.69 -1.25 4.06
C ALA A 471 17.38 -1.64 5.51
N TYR A 472 16.59 -0.82 6.20
CA TYR A 472 16.22 -1.00 7.60
C TYR A 472 14.71 -1.25 7.80
N ASP A 473 14.01 -1.67 6.75
CA ASP A 473 12.61 -2.07 6.83
C ASP A 473 12.48 -3.30 7.75
N PRO A 474 11.66 -3.22 8.82
CA PRO A 474 11.51 -4.32 9.77
C PRO A 474 10.80 -5.55 9.22
N HIS A 475 10.09 -5.43 8.10
CA HIS A 475 9.40 -6.53 7.43
C HIS A 475 10.30 -7.24 6.40
N GLN A 476 11.48 -6.68 6.10
CA GLN A 476 12.44 -7.32 5.20
C GLN A 476 13.28 -8.38 5.93
N SER A 477 13.69 -9.39 5.18
CA SER A 477 14.61 -10.39 5.70
C SER A 477 15.97 -9.76 6.03
N ALA A 478 16.75 -10.38 6.92
CA ALA A 478 18.13 -9.97 7.19
C ALA A 478 18.99 -9.92 5.91
N ASP A 479 18.61 -10.69 4.89
CA ASP A 479 19.23 -10.68 3.58
C ASP A 479 18.57 -9.69 2.61
N ASN A 480 18.71 -8.40 2.92
CA ASN A 480 18.01 -7.33 2.21
C ASN A 480 18.89 -6.73 1.08
N PRO A 481 18.41 -6.72 -0.19
CA PRO A 481 19.14 -6.14 -1.32
C PRO A 481 19.52 -4.65 -1.12
N ALA A 482 18.70 -3.86 -0.44
CA ALA A 482 18.99 -2.44 -0.22
C ALA A 482 20.17 -2.26 0.73
N ALA A 483 20.20 -3.01 1.83
CA ALA A 483 21.31 -3.01 2.78
C ALA A 483 22.61 -3.51 2.12
N ARG A 484 22.54 -4.56 1.30
CA ARG A 484 23.68 -5.05 0.51
C ARG A 484 24.20 -4.00 -0.45
N LEU A 485 23.32 -3.31 -1.16
CA LEU A 485 23.72 -2.27 -2.10
C LEU A 485 24.39 -1.11 -1.36
N ILE A 486 23.86 -0.66 -0.22
CA ILE A 486 24.53 0.34 0.63
C ILE A 486 25.93 -0.15 1.04
N ALA A 487 26.07 -1.40 1.51
CA ALA A 487 27.36 -1.97 1.89
C ALA A 487 28.36 -2.01 0.72
N ILE A 488 27.92 -2.32 -0.51
CA ILE A 488 28.75 -2.24 -1.72
C ILE A 488 29.23 -0.81 -1.96
N LEU A 489 28.33 0.18 -1.88
CA LEU A 489 28.67 1.59 -2.08
C LEU A 489 29.67 2.09 -1.02
N ASP A 490 29.61 1.56 0.20
CA ASP A 490 30.52 1.91 1.31
C ASP A 490 31.94 1.37 1.11
N THR A 491 32.14 0.38 0.23
CA THR A 491 33.48 -0.05 -0.21
C THR A 491 34.09 0.86 -1.28
N GLY A 492 33.35 1.88 -1.74
CA GLY A 492 33.76 2.78 -2.81
C GLY A 492 33.40 2.30 -4.23
N VAL A 493 32.81 1.11 -4.37
CA VAL A 493 32.32 0.60 -5.66
C VAL A 493 31.04 1.35 -6.06
N THR A 494 31.01 1.94 -7.27
CA THR A 494 29.87 2.74 -7.77
C THR A 494 29.56 2.45 -9.26
N GLY A 495 28.58 3.16 -9.82
CA GLY A 495 28.17 3.04 -11.23
C GLY A 495 27.74 1.62 -11.62
N PRO A 496 27.98 1.19 -12.87
CA PRO A 496 27.66 -0.16 -13.35
C PRO A 496 28.28 -1.28 -12.50
N ALA A 497 29.47 -1.06 -11.93
CA ALA A 497 30.17 -2.05 -11.12
C ALA A 497 29.42 -2.39 -9.82
N ALA A 498 28.79 -1.40 -9.19
CA ALA A 498 27.97 -1.62 -7.99
C ALA A 498 26.73 -2.45 -8.30
N MET A 499 26.05 -2.15 -9.41
CA MET A 499 24.88 -2.91 -9.85
C MET A 499 25.22 -4.35 -10.22
N LEU A 500 26.35 -4.56 -10.90
CA LEU A 500 26.88 -5.90 -11.21
C LEU A 500 27.22 -6.69 -9.94
N ALA A 501 27.85 -6.05 -8.95
CA ALA A 501 28.18 -6.68 -7.67
C ALA A 501 26.91 -7.12 -6.92
N LEU A 502 25.86 -6.29 -6.92
CA LEU A 502 24.56 -6.65 -6.34
C LEU A 502 23.92 -7.84 -7.05
N ALA A 503 23.87 -7.82 -8.39
CA ALA A 503 23.29 -8.91 -9.19
C ALA A 503 24.01 -10.24 -8.93
N LYS A 504 25.35 -10.21 -8.92
CA LYS A 504 26.18 -11.38 -8.60
C LYS A 504 25.91 -11.90 -7.18
N ALA A 505 25.78 -11.00 -6.20
CA ALA A 505 25.47 -11.38 -4.82
C ALA A 505 24.08 -12.02 -4.69
N ARG A 506 23.14 -11.69 -5.58
CA ARG A 506 21.78 -12.25 -5.62
C ARG A 506 21.67 -13.53 -6.45
N GLY A 507 22.77 -13.99 -7.06
CA GLY A 507 22.76 -15.16 -7.94
C GLY A 507 22.02 -14.91 -9.27
N GLU A 508 21.84 -13.64 -9.66
CA GLU A 508 21.22 -13.29 -10.95
C GLU A 508 22.25 -13.48 -12.08
N THR A 509 21.86 -14.19 -13.14
CA THR A 509 22.69 -14.32 -14.34
C THR A 509 22.67 -12.99 -15.10
N VAL A 510 23.75 -12.23 -14.99
CA VAL A 510 23.92 -11.00 -15.77
C VAL A 510 24.27 -11.40 -17.20
N ALA A 511 23.29 -11.30 -18.11
CA ALA A 511 23.58 -11.33 -19.53
C ALA A 511 24.54 -10.18 -19.84
N ALA A 512 25.73 -10.51 -20.35
CA ALA A 512 26.72 -9.53 -20.76
C ALA A 512 26.07 -8.53 -21.72
N THR A 513 26.12 -7.24 -21.38
CA THR A 513 25.89 -6.16 -22.35
C THR A 513 26.74 -6.43 -23.58
N PRO A 514 26.20 -6.35 -24.82
CA PRO A 514 27.04 -6.38 -25.99
C PRO A 514 27.92 -5.13 -25.93
N SER A 515 29.22 -5.35 -25.75
CA SER A 515 30.24 -4.33 -25.92
C SER A 515 30.03 -3.64 -27.27
N GLY A 516 29.90 -2.32 -27.25
CA GLY A 516 29.91 -1.50 -28.46
C GLY A 516 31.18 -1.75 -29.28
N PRO A 517 31.15 -1.43 -30.59
CA PRO A 517 32.24 -1.76 -31.49
C PRO A 517 33.53 -1.06 -31.06
N THR A 518 34.58 -1.85 -30.87
CA THR A 518 35.95 -1.36 -30.73
C THR A 518 36.31 -0.54 -31.97
N PRO A 519 36.88 0.67 -31.84
CA PRO A 519 37.36 1.42 -33.00
C PRO A 519 38.54 0.65 -33.61
N ALA A 520 38.41 0.26 -34.86
CA ALA A 520 39.51 -0.27 -35.65
C ALA A 520 40.48 0.89 -35.98
N ASN A 521 41.77 0.66 -35.73
CA ASN A 521 42.85 1.33 -36.49
C ASN A 521 42.90 0.75 -37.90
#